data_AF-A0A5S6Q7J7-F1
#
_entry.id   AF-A0A5S6Q7J7-F1
#
_cell.length_a   1.000
_cell.length_b   1.000
_cell.length_c   1.000
_cell.angle_alpha   90.00
_cell.angle_beta   90.00
_cell.angle_gamma   90.00
#
_symmetry.space_group_name_H-M   'P 1'
#
loop_
_entity.id
_entity.type
_entity.pdbx_description
1 polymer ?
#
loop_
_entity_poly.entity_id
_entity_poly.type
_entity_poly.pdbx_seq_one_letter_code
_entity_poly.pdbx_strand_id
1 'polypeptide(L)'
;MDCFRQLDLEDFLCVCFMTRRVQPAAFSILALNAELSRITQMSNTAALGRIEFLKERLCSLSSLWEATCKCLLVKLWAKRFENTISRKDGCSICFAAMKDYFTKTFLTVIHLILQVHGIQGIHTDHVANPIGKAMGFVNTLRSIGLYGDNGGHVIPKELLSRYELSADHFRLEHADGVSSVI
;
A
#
# COMPACT_ATOMS: atom_id res chain seq x y z
N MET A 1 -10.34 -13.59 11.79
CA MET A 1 -10.96 -13.13 10.51
C MET A 1 -11.56 -11.75 10.68
N ASP A 2 -12.32 -11.47 11.75
CA ASP A 2 -13.02 -10.19 11.94
C ASP A 2 -12.11 -8.95 11.99
N CYS A 3 -10.90 -9.06 12.57
CA CYS A 3 -9.96 -7.93 12.59
C CYS A 3 -9.48 -7.52 11.19
N PHE A 4 -9.29 -8.47 10.27
CA PHE A 4 -8.87 -8.15 8.90
C PHE A 4 -10.00 -7.49 8.12
N ARG A 5 -11.24 -7.96 8.30
CA ARG A 5 -12.44 -7.34 7.71
C ARG A 5 -12.61 -5.87 8.10
N GLN A 6 -12.23 -5.51 9.33
CA GLN A 6 -12.30 -4.13 9.81
C GLN A 6 -11.18 -3.24 9.24
N LEU A 7 -10.04 -3.83 8.91
CA LEU A 7 -8.87 -3.10 8.38
C LEU A 7 -8.96 -2.92 6.85
N ASP A 8 -9.40 -3.96 6.14
CA ASP A 8 -9.51 -3.96 4.68
C ASP A 8 -10.69 -4.82 4.23
N LEU A 9 -11.84 -4.16 4.07
CA LEU A 9 -13.07 -4.83 3.66
C LEU A 9 -13.02 -5.25 2.18
N GLU A 10 -12.40 -4.45 1.32
CA GLU A 10 -12.33 -4.68 -0.12
C GLU A 10 -11.50 -5.95 -0.40
N ASP A 11 -10.31 -6.03 0.17
CA ASP A 11 -9.44 -7.20 0.02
C ASP A 11 -10.03 -8.43 0.73
N PHE A 12 -10.71 -8.24 1.86
CA PHE A 12 -11.43 -9.34 2.53
C PHE A 12 -12.49 -9.96 1.61
N LEU A 13 -13.33 -9.14 0.98
CA LEU A 13 -14.36 -9.60 0.05
C LEU A 13 -13.74 -10.27 -1.18
N CYS A 14 -12.69 -9.68 -1.76
CA CYS A 14 -11.97 -10.27 -2.89
C CYS A 14 -11.49 -11.69 -2.58
N VAL A 15 -10.88 -11.92 -1.41
CA VAL A 15 -10.43 -13.27 -1.02
C VAL A 15 -11.59 -14.22 -0.78
N CYS A 16 -12.72 -13.75 -0.23
CA CYS A 16 -13.91 -14.59 -0.06
C CYS A 16 -14.41 -15.21 -1.38
N PHE A 17 -14.20 -14.56 -2.52
CA PHE A 17 -14.54 -15.07 -3.84
C PHE A 17 -13.46 -15.97 -4.48
N MET A 18 -12.25 -16.04 -3.90
CA MET A 18 -11.19 -16.93 -4.40
C MET A 18 -11.44 -18.40 -4.04
N THR A 19 -10.72 -19.31 -4.70
CA THR A 19 -10.80 -20.76 -4.41
C THR A 19 -10.42 -21.07 -2.96
N ARG A 20 -11.20 -21.92 -2.27
CA ARG A 20 -10.98 -22.32 -0.86
C ARG A 20 -9.54 -22.74 -0.53
N ARG A 21 -8.83 -23.34 -1.48
CA ARG A 21 -7.45 -23.80 -1.32
C ARG A 21 -6.43 -22.66 -1.15
N VAL A 22 -6.66 -21.52 -1.81
CA VAL A 22 -5.72 -20.38 -1.82
C VAL A 22 -6.06 -19.32 -0.77
N GLN A 23 -7.31 -19.30 -0.29
CA GLN A 23 -7.79 -18.32 0.68
C GLN A 23 -6.88 -18.17 1.92
N PRO A 24 -6.40 -19.25 2.58
CA PRO A 24 -5.57 -19.11 3.79
C PRO A 24 -4.26 -18.36 3.52
N ALA A 25 -3.62 -18.64 2.38
CA ALA A 25 -2.37 -17.98 1.98
C ALA A 25 -2.63 -16.53 1.56
N ALA A 26 -3.69 -16.26 0.79
CA ALA A 26 -4.08 -14.91 0.39
C ALA A 26 -4.43 -14.04 1.62
N PHE A 27 -5.24 -14.54 2.56
CA PHE A 27 -5.53 -13.85 3.81
C PHE A 27 -4.26 -13.59 4.63
N SER A 28 -3.32 -14.53 4.66
CA SER A 28 -2.06 -14.36 5.40
C SER A 28 -1.18 -13.26 4.80
N ILE A 29 -1.10 -13.20 3.47
CA ILE A 29 -0.37 -12.14 2.73
C ILE A 29 -0.97 -10.77 3.03
N LEU A 30 -2.30 -10.67 2.93
CA LEU A 30 -3.01 -9.40 3.11
C LEU A 30 -3.01 -8.94 4.57
N ALA A 31 -3.16 -9.85 5.52
CA ALA A 31 -3.05 -9.53 6.94
C ALA A 31 -1.65 -9.00 7.28
N LEU A 32 -0.59 -9.62 6.73
CA LEU A 32 0.77 -9.11 6.89
C LEU A 32 0.94 -7.74 6.24
N ASN A 33 0.38 -7.52 5.06
CA ASN A 33 0.42 -6.21 4.38
C ASN A 33 -0.29 -5.11 5.19
N ALA A 34 -1.44 -5.43 5.80
CA ALA A 34 -2.18 -4.52 6.67
C ALA A 34 -1.37 -4.18 7.94
N GLU A 35 -0.74 -5.17 8.57
CA GLU A 35 0.14 -4.94 9.72
C GLU A 35 1.36 -4.08 9.36
N LEU A 36 2.00 -4.35 8.22
CA LEU A 36 3.15 -3.58 7.74
C LEU A 36 2.77 -2.13 7.41
N SER A 37 1.55 -1.90 6.91
CA SER A 37 1.04 -0.54 6.64
C SER A 37 0.86 0.27 7.92
N ARG A 38 0.62 -0.35 9.07
CA ARG A 38 0.50 0.34 10.36
C ARG A 38 1.84 0.79 10.93
N ILE A 39 2.94 0.14 10.53
CA ILE A 39 4.29 0.48 11.01
C ILE A 39 4.64 1.93 10.67
N THR A 40 4.14 2.47 9.55
CA THR A 40 4.38 3.87 9.18
C THR A 40 3.69 4.89 10.08
N GLN A 41 2.76 4.46 10.93
CA GLN A 41 2.09 5.31 11.93
C GLN A 41 2.76 5.25 13.30
N MET A 42 3.77 4.39 13.49
CA MET A 42 4.48 4.22 14.75
C MET A 42 5.67 5.19 14.86
N SER A 43 6.19 5.38 16.08
CA SER A 43 7.47 6.07 16.28
C SER A 43 8.61 5.27 15.65
N ASN A 44 9.69 5.95 15.23
CA ASN A 44 10.80 5.31 14.51
C ASN A 44 11.40 4.10 15.26
N THR A 45 11.56 4.22 16.59
CA THR A 45 12.10 3.14 17.43
C THR A 45 11.16 1.94 17.51
N ALA A 46 9.85 2.19 17.68
CA ALA A 46 8.85 1.13 17.74
C ALA A 46 8.68 0.44 16.38
N ALA A 47 8.74 1.21 15.29
CA ALA A 47 8.67 0.70 13.94
C ALA A 47 9.87 -0.20 13.57
N LEU A 48 11.10 0.23 13.90
CA LEU A 48 12.30 -0.59 13.70
C LEU A 48 12.22 -1.91 14.49
N GLY A 49 11.85 -1.84 15.77
CA GLY A 49 11.67 -3.03 16.60
C GLY A 49 10.60 -3.98 16.04
N ARG A 50 9.51 -3.43 15.49
CA ARG A 50 8.43 -4.24 14.88
C ARG A 50 8.89 -4.91 13.58
N ILE A 51 9.62 -4.22 12.73
CA ILE A 51 10.19 -4.78 11.49
C ILE A 51 11.15 -5.92 11.83
N GLU A 52 12.05 -5.72 12.80
CA GLU A 52 13.04 -6.73 13.16
C GLU A 52 12.37 -7.97 13.78
N PHE A 53 11.40 -7.77 14.67
CA PHE A 53 10.57 -8.85 15.20
C PHE A 53 9.88 -9.66 14.08
N LEU A 54 9.33 -8.98 13.07
CA LEU A 54 8.68 -9.67 11.94
C LEU A 54 9.69 -10.45 11.11
N LYS A 55 10.89 -9.92 10.87
CA LYS A 55 11.95 -10.67 10.17
C LYS A 55 12.31 -11.95 10.93
N GLU A 56 12.57 -11.85 12.23
CA GLU A 56 12.92 -13.00 13.07
C GLU A 56 11.82 -14.07 13.05
N ARG A 57 10.55 -13.65 13.22
CA ARG A 57 9.41 -14.56 13.20
C ARG A 57 9.24 -15.25 11.85
N LEU A 58 9.44 -14.55 10.75
CA LEU A 58 9.31 -15.15 9.42
C LEU A 58 10.48 -16.09 9.10
N CYS A 59 11.70 -15.78 9.55
CA CYS A 59 12.85 -16.67 9.45
C CYS A 59 12.64 -17.99 10.24
N SER A 60 11.84 -17.97 11.31
CA SER A 60 11.52 -19.17 12.09
C SER A 60 10.43 -20.08 11.50
N LEU A 61 9.72 -19.64 10.44
CA LEU A 61 8.67 -20.45 9.82
C LEU A 61 9.30 -21.53 8.94
N SER A 62 8.97 -22.79 9.21
CA SER A 62 9.53 -23.98 8.57
C SER A 62 9.00 -24.25 7.14
N SER A 63 7.87 -23.65 6.75
CA SER A 63 7.29 -23.80 5.41
C SER A 63 8.01 -22.87 4.42
N LEU A 64 8.98 -23.41 3.69
CA LEU A 64 9.89 -22.68 2.80
C LEU A 64 9.18 -21.67 1.87
N TRP A 65 8.06 -22.05 1.26
CA TRP A 65 7.34 -21.20 0.29
C TRP A 65 6.60 -20.03 0.95
N GLU A 66 5.79 -20.30 1.97
CA GLU A 66 5.01 -19.28 2.67
C GLU A 66 5.91 -18.29 3.41
N ALA A 67 7.00 -18.79 3.99
CA ALA A 67 8.03 -17.96 4.63
C ALA A 67 8.73 -17.07 3.60
N THR A 68 9.06 -17.59 2.41
CA THR A 68 9.73 -16.81 1.35
C THR A 68 8.87 -15.65 0.86
N CYS A 69 7.58 -15.90 0.57
CA CYS A 69 6.63 -14.88 0.13
C CYS A 69 6.45 -13.77 1.17
N LYS A 70 6.32 -14.15 2.44
CA LYS A 70 6.15 -13.21 3.56
C LYS A 70 7.45 -12.43 3.86
N CYS A 71 8.62 -13.07 3.73
CA CYS A 71 9.93 -12.42 3.86
C CYS A 71 10.17 -11.37 2.77
N LEU A 72 9.70 -11.59 1.54
CA LEU A 72 9.77 -10.60 0.46
C LEU A 72 8.95 -9.34 0.80
N LEU A 73 7.75 -9.49 1.36
CA LEU A 73 6.95 -8.35 1.84
C LEU A 73 7.68 -7.57 2.93
N VAL A 74 8.20 -8.26 3.95
CA VAL A 74 8.90 -7.58 5.05
C VAL A 74 10.16 -6.87 4.56
N LYS A 75 10.93 -7.45 3.64
CA LYS A 75 12.10 -6.78 3.04
C LYS A 75 11.71 -5.53 2.25
N LEU A 76 10.63 -5.59 1.47
CA LEU A 76 10.15 -4.45 0.70
C LEU A 76 9.69 -3.31 1.62
N TRP A 77 8.89 -3.64 2.64
CA TRP A 77 8.41 -2.68 3.62
C TRP A 77 9.53 -2.12 4.52
N ALA A 78 10.54 -2.92 4.86
CA ALA A 78 11.72 -2.45 5.58
C ALA A 78 12.51 -1.41 4.77
N LYS A 79 12.83 -1.72 3.51
CA LYS A 79 13.50 -0.78 2.59
C LYS A 79 12.67 0.49 2.37
N ARG A 80 11.35 0.36 2.32
CA ARG A 80 10.42 1.50 2.24
C ARG A 80 10.47 2.35 3.50
N PHE A 81 10.44 1.73 4.68
CA PHE A 81 10.49 2.43 5.96
C PHE A 81 11.80 3.22 6.10
N GLU A 82 12.93 2.61 5.76
CA GLU A 82 14.23 3.29 5.67
C GLU A 82 14.18 4.51 4.73
N ASN A 83 13.66 4.34 3.52
CA ASN A 83 13.49 5.46 2.57
C ASN A 83 12.55 6.56 3.08
N THR A 84 11.55 6.21 3.89
CA THR A 84 10.60 7.17 4.48
C THR A 84 11.26 7.95 5.62
N ILE A 85 12.07 7.28 6.46
CA ILE A 85 12.89 7.96 7.49
C ILE A 85 13.92 8.89 6.85
N SER A 86 14.56 8.47 5.75
CA SER A 86 15.53 9.29 5.02
C SER A 86 14.89 10.47 4.27
N ARG A 87 13.63 10.35 3.87
CA ARG A 87 12.81 11.46 3.34
C ARG A 87 12.30 12.34 4.49
N LYS A 88 13.22 13.03 5.16
CA LYS A 88 12.89 14.06 6.16
C LYS A 88 12.50 15.42 5.56
N ASP A 89 12.77 15.63 4.28
CA ASP A 89 12.52 16.91 3.63
C ASP A 89 11.34 16.81 2.66
N GLY A 90 10.48 17.84 2.69
CA GLY A 90 9.22 18.01 1.98
C GLY A 90 9.31 17.92 0.46
N CYS A 91 9.72 16.77 -0.06
CA CYS A 91 9.64 16.43 -1.46
C CYS A 91 8.18 16.19 -1.78
N SER A 92 7.54 17.23 -2.30
CA SER A 92 6.17 17.13 -2.76
C SER A 92 6.04 16.05 -3.81
N ILE A 93 4.95 15.30 -3.70
CA ILE A 93 4.69 14.11 -4.49
C ILE A 93 4.61 14.53 -5.95
N CYS A 94 5.34 13.85 -6.82
CA CYS A 94 5.22 13.97 -8.27
C CYS A 94 4.57 12.71 -8.83
N PHE A 95 3.95 12.78 -10.01
CA PHE A 95 3.27 11.63 -10.59
C PHE A 95 4.19 10.42 -10.79
N ALA A 96 5.46 10.67 -11.15
CA ALA A 96 6.43 9.60 -11.35
C ALA A 96 6.74 8.86 -10.03
N ALA A 97 7.01 9.60 -8.94
CA ALA A 97 7.27 9.02 -7.62
C ALA A 97 6.04 8.29 -7.07
N MET A 98 4.84 8.83 -7.32
CA MET A 98 3.57 8.22 -6.92
C MET A 98 3.31 6.90 -7.65
N LYS A 99 3.51 6.86 -8.98
CA LYS A 99 3.37 5.62 -9.78
C LYS A 99 4.39 4.55 -9.37
N ASP A 100 5.64 4.94 -9.14
CA ASP A 100 6.68 4.03 -8.65
C ASP A 100 6.29 3.46 -7.26
N TYR A 101 5.77 4.31 -6.39
CA TYR A 101 5.26 3.92 -5.08
C TYR A 101 4.09 2.92 -5.18
N PHE A 102 3.11 3.17 -6.04
CA PHE A 102 1.98 2.24 -6.25
C PHE A 102 2.42 0.91 -6.81
N THR A 103 3.36 0.94 -7.77
CA THR A 103 3.96 -0.26 -8.32
C THR A 103 4.61 -1.06 -7.19
N LYS A 104 5.43 -0.45 -6.33
CA LYS A 104 6.09 -1.19 -5.24
C LYS A 104 5.15 -1.68 -4.13
N THR A 105 4.01 -1.01 -3.93
CA THR A 105 3.09 -1.34 -2.82
C THR A 105 2.02 -2.34 -3.25
N PHE A 106 1.23 -1.97 -4.26
CA PHE A 106 0.07 -2.77 -4.68
C PHE A 106 0.48 -3.92 -5.60
N LEU A 107 1.43 -3.71 -6.54
CA LEU A 107 1.84 -4.77 -7.46
C LEU A 107 2.49 -5.94 -6.72
N THR A 108 3.26 -5.68 -5.66
CA THR A 108 3.88 -6.75 -4.87
C THR A 108 2.83 -7.65 -4.22
N VAL A 109 1.78 -7.07 -3.64
CA VAL A 109 0.68 -7.87 -3.06
C VAL A 109 -0.03 -8.68 -4.14
N ILE A 110 -0.34 -8.07 -5.29
CA ILE A 110 -0.96 -8.76 -6.43
C ILE A 110 -0.09 -9.92 -6.90
N HIS A 111 1.21 -9.72 -7.09
CA HIS A 111 2.12 -10.78 -7.52
C HIS A 111 2.18 -11.94 -6.53
N LEU A 112 2.19 -11.68 -5.22
CA LEU A 112 2.19 -12.75 -4.23
C LEU A 112 0.89 -13.54 -4.23
N ILE A 113 -0.24 -12.87 -4.41
CA ILE A 113 -1.54 -13.55 -4.56
C ILE A 113 -1.57 -14.38 -5.86
N LEU A 114 -1.07 -13.86 -6.97
CA LEU A 114 -0.96 -14.60 -8.24
C LEU A 114 -0.05 -15.83 -8.11
N GLN A 115 1.07 -15.70 -7.40
CA GLN A 115 1.98 -16.81 -7.12
C GLN A 115 1.32 -17.90 -6.26
N VAL A 116 0.48 -17.53 -5.30
CA VAL A 116 -0.35 -18.49 -4.55
C VAL A 116 -1.30 -19.25 -5.47
N HIS A 117 -1.80 -18.62 -6.53
CA HIS A 117 -2.61 -19.28 -7.56
C HIS A 117 -1.78 -20.08 -8.57
N GLY A 118 -0.45 -20.06 -8.49
CA GLY A 118 0.45 -20.68 -9.47
C GLY A 118 0.49 -19.94 -10.81
N ILE A 119 0.05 -18.68 -10.85
CA ILE A 119 0.00 -17.86 -12.07
C ILE A 119 1.25 -16.98 -12.10
N GLN A 120 2.07 -17.14 -13.13
CA GLN A 120 3.26 -16.33 -13.40
C GLN A 120 3.41 -16.14 -14.91
N GLY A 121 3.99 -15.02 -15.33
CA GLY A 121 4.33 -14.79 -16.72
C GLY A 121 4.28 -13.32 -17.11
N ILE A 122 4.96 -13.01 -18.21
CA ILE A 122 5.10 -11.65 -18.74
C ILE A 122 3.74 -11.00 -19.01
N HIS A 123 2.79 -11.76 -19.57
CA HIS A 123 1.43 -11.28 -19.81
C HIS A 123 0.70 -10.91 -18.52
N THR A 124 0.86 -11.72 -17.47
CA THR A 124 0.28 -11.45 -16.17
C THR A 124 0.88 -10.18 -15.56
N ASP A 125 2.19 -9.98 -15.70
CA ASP A 125 2.87 -8.78 -15.21
C ASP A 125 2.43 -7.51 -15.95
N HIS A 126 2.21 -7.61 -17.27
CA HIS A 126 1.67 -6.52 -18.09
C HIS A 126 0.26 -6.10 -17.68
N VAL A 127 -0.56 -7.02 -17.15
CA VAL A 127 -1.92 -6.75 -16.68
C VAL A 127 -1.92 -6.29 -15.23
N ALA A 128 -1.13 -6.93 -14.37
CA ALA A 128 -1.06 -6.63 -12.95
C ALA A 128 -0.52 -5.21 -12.68
N ASN A 129 0.45 -4.75 -13.48
CA ASN A 129 1.09 -3.45 -13.28
C ASN A 129 0.12 -2.24 -13.44
N PRO A 130 -0.70 -2.13 -14.51
CA PRO A 130 -1.77 -1.15 -14.59
C PRO A 130 -2.78 -1.25 -13.44
N ILE A 131 -3.18 -2.46 -13.05
CA ILE A 131 -4.14 -2.68 -11.96
C ILE A 131 -3.59 -2.15 -10.63
N GLY A 132 -2.33 -2.47 -10.29
CA GLY A 132 -1.68 -1.97 -9.08
C GLY A 132 -1.60 -0.44 -9.04
N LYS A 133 -1.33 0.20 -10.18
CA LYS A 133 -1.35 1.66 -10.30
C LYS A 133 -2.74 2.24 -10.11
N ALA A 134 -3.75 1.65 -10.76
CA ALA A 134 -5.14 2.09 -10.64
C ALA A 134 -5.63 2.00 -9.20
N MET A 135 -5.38 0.88 -8.50
CA MET A 135 -5.71 0.74 -7.08
C MET A 135 -5.03 1.80 -6.22
N GLY A 136 -3.76 2.11 -6.48
CA GLY A 136 -3.06 3.18 -5.76
C GLY A 136 -3.67 4.57 -5.98
N PHE A 137 -4.08 4.87 -7.22
CA PHE A 137 -4.78 6.12 -7.52
C PHE A 137 -6.14 6.19 -6.84
N VAL A 138 -6.97 5.14 -6.93
CA VAL A 138 -8.28 5.09 -6.27
C VAL A 138 -8.11 5.26 -4.75
N ASN A 139 -7.15 4.57 -4.14
CA ASN A 139 -6.84 4.70 -2.72
C ASN A 139 -6.38 6.10 -2.33
N THR A 140 -5.65 6.78 -3.21
CA THR A 140 -5.27 8.17 -2.96
C THR A 140 -6.46 9.10 -3.08
N LEU A 141 -7.26 8.99 -4.15
CA LEU A 141 -8.42 9.85 -4.37
C LEU A 141 -9.41 9.77 -3.20
N ARG A 142 -9.74 8.55 -2.74
CA ARG A 142 -10.64 8.37 -1.59
C ARG A 142 -10.07 8.86 -0.27
N SER A 143 -8.75 8.98 -0.15
CA SER A 143 -8.11 9.44 1.09
C SER A 143 -7.87 10.95 1.12
N ILE A 144 -8.05 11.68 0.01
CA ILE A 144 -7.90 13.14 -0.05
C ILE A 144 -8.70 13.83 1.08
N GLY A 145 -9.95 13.42 1.30
CA GLY A 145 -10.80 13.98 2.37
C GLY A 145 -10.31 13.69 3.79
N LEU A 146 -9.48 12.66 4.00
CA LEU A 146 -8.93 12.30 5.32
C LEU A 146 -7.67 13.11 5.67
N TYR A 147 -6.99 13.66 4.66
CA TYR A 147 -5.71 14.36 4.84
C TYR A 147 -5.86 15.87 5.07
N GLY A 148 -7.05 16.44 4.83
CA GLY A 148 -7.33 17.88 4.98
C GLY A 148 -7.07 18.46 6.37
N ASP A 149 -7.12 17.63 7.42
CA ASP A 149 -6.93 18.10 8.81
C ASP A 149 -5.49 17.97 9.32
N ASN A 150 -4.66 17.10 8.70
CA ASN A 150 -3.30 16.79 9.16
C ASN A 150 -2.19 17.41 8.30
N GLY A 151 -2.52 18.34 7.39
CA GLY A 151 -1.55 19.14 6.63
C GLY A 151 -0.71 18.38 5.58
N GLY A 152 -0.98 17.09 5.36
CA GLY A 152 -0.24 16.25 4.41
C GLY A 152 -1.03 16.00 3.14
N HIS A 153 -0.93 16.85 2.11
CA HIS A 153 -1.59 16.58 0.84
C HIS A 153 -0.88 15.45 0.07
N VAL A 154 -1.64 14.44 -0.36
CA VAL A 154 -1.13 13.32 -1.19
C VAL A 154 -1.20 13.66 -2.70
N ILE A 155 -1.62 14.89 -3.01
CA ILE A 155 -1.89 15.33 -4.39
C ILE A 155 -0.59 15.69 -5.08
N PRO A 156 -0.34 15.18 -6.30
CA PRO A 156 0.82 15.56 -7.08
C PRO A 156 0.89 17.07 -7.35
N LYS A 157 2.07 17.67 -7.20
CA LYS A 157 2.31 19.10 -7.49
C LYS A 157 1.89 19.50 -8.90
N GLU A 158 2.06 18.61 -9.86
CA GLU A 158 1.72 18.85 -11.25
C GLU A 158 0.22 19.11 -11.42
N LEU A 159 -0.64 18.50 -10.60
CA LEU A 159 -2.08 18.79 -10.59
C LEU A 159 -2.36 20.13 -9.90
N LEU A 160 -1.75 20.37 -8.74
CA LEU A 160 -1.91 21.62 -8.01
C LEU A 160 -1.52 22.83 -8.87
N SER A 161 -0.37 22.74 -9.55
CA SER A 161 0.12 23.79 -10.44
C SER A 161 -0.75 23.95 -11.69
N ARG A 162 -1.32 22.88 -12.24
CA ARG A 162 -2.12 22.94 -13.47
C ARG A 162 -3.49 23.58 -13.23
N TYR A 163 -4.06 23.38 -12.05
CA TYR A 163 -5.39 23.88 -11.69
C TYR A 163 -5.35 25.06 -10.72
N GLU A 164 -4.16 25.63 -10.47
CA GLU A 164 -3.95 26.75 -9.54
C GLU A 164 -4.52 26.50 -8.13
N LEU A 165 -4.45 25.24 -7.67
CA LEU A 165 -4.97 24.83 -6.38
C LEU A 165 -3.87 24.80 -5.31
N SER A 166 -4.20 25.27 -4.10
CA SER A 166 -3.41 25.01 -2.88
C SER A 166 -3.89 23.73 -2.19
N ALA A 167 -3.02 23.14 -1.37
CA ALA A 167 -3.37 22.02 -0.50
C ALA A 167 -4.57 22.34 0.42
N ASP A 168 -4.77 23.61 0.77
CA ASP A 168 -5.85 24.07 1.65
C ASP A 168 -7.25 23.98 1.02
N HIS A 169 -7.33 23.93 -0.32
CA HIS A 169 -8.62 23.76 -1.01
C HIS A 169 -9.22 22.36 -0.83
N PHE A 170 -8.42 21.38 -0.39
CA PHE A 170 -8.87 20.01 -0.17
C PHE A 170 -9.35 19.75 1.26
N ARG A 171 -9.46 20.80 2.09
CA ARG A 171 -10.10 20.72 3.40
C ARG A 171 -11.62 20.61 3.24
N LEU A 172 -12.27 19.85 4.12
CA LEU A 172 -13.71 19.59 4.07
C LEU A 172 -14.58 20.87 3.98
N GLU A 173 -14.06 21.99 4.47
CA GLU A 173 -14.73 23.29 4.49
C GLU A 173 -14.75 24.04 3.14
N HIS A 174 -13.93 23.65 2.15
CA HIS A 174 -13.73 24.38 0.88
C HIS A 174 -14.01 23.52 -0.38
N ALA A 175 -14.82 22.47 -0.24
CA ALA A 175 -14.97 21.40 -1.24
C ALA A 175 -15.58 21.82 -2.60
N ASP A 176 -16.19 23.00 -2.71
CA ASP A 176 -16.92 23.45 -3.91
C ASP A 176 -16.02 23.63 -5.15
N GLY A 177 -14.71 23.82 -4.98
CA GLY A 177 -13.73 23.96 -6.07
C GLY A 177 -13.02 22.66 -6.49
N VAL A 178 -13.27 21.53 -5.81
CA VAL A 178 -12.47 20.31 -5.94
C VAL A 178 -13.03 19.33 -6.99
N SER A 179 -14.31 19.48 -7.36
CA SER A 179 -15.00 18.54 -8.25
C SER A 179 -14.46 18.51 -9.69
N SER A 180 -13.69 19.51 -10.13
CA SER A 180 -13.08 19.52 -11.48
C SER A 180 -11.73 18.82 -11.55
N VAL A 181 -11.17 18.38 -10.40
CA VAL A 181 -9.85 17.74 -10.30
C VAL A 181 -9.93 16.24 -10.01
N ILE A 182 -11.07 15.77 -9.49
CA ILE A 182 -11.42 14.35 -9.30
C ILE A 182 -12.16 13.84 -10.55
#